data_AF-R4KDI7-F1
#
_entry.id   AF-R4KDI7-F1
#
_cell.length_a   1.000
_cell.length_b   1.000
_cell.length_c   1.000
_cell.angle_alpha   90.00
_cell.angle_beta   90.00
_cell.angle_gamma   90.00
#
_symmetry.space_group_name_H-M   'P 1'
#
loop_
_entity.id
_entity.type
_entity.pdbx_description
1 polymer ?
#
loop_
_entity_poly.entity_id
_entity_poly.type
_entity_poly.pdbx_seq_one_letter_code
_entity_poly.pdbx_strand_id
1 'polypeptide(L)'
;MFINKNNIFTIDGKAIAKFSYKKSLLTGKLDIFYEKNLDYKFVNKEFKKNSTIIMENEEIYIKYITIPKINKDKVERIVRDELRFYYRTDADITFSYSILKKSKTSLDLIVFYINSNILNNIDLKDTKNIKAIYLIQFCYAKYLKDISKYNKYIIAFIYNQRLYFIFCEKGLIKYNYIFRNFKESAVEFEKCLEYFVNLNKDMEDNFQMIYILGFKEETVSSIKISYCLENLGDINQNKLFKAII
;
A
#
# COMPACT_ATOMS: atom_id res chain seq x y z
N MET A 1 5.17 30.51 -13.22
CA MET A 1 3.73 30.21 -13.09
C MET A 1 3.58 28.70 -12.82
N PHE A 2 2.60 28.23 -12.06
CA PHE A 2 2.45 26.81 -11.69
C PHE A 2 0.98 26.43 -11.75
N ILE A 3 0.65 25.28 -12.36
CA ILE A 3 -0.72 25.07 -12.89
C ILE A 3 -1.53 24.01 -12.12
N ASN A 4 -0.91 23.07 -11.40
CA ASN A 4 -1.65 22.04 -10.65
C ASN A 4 -1.14 21.89 -9.20
N LYS A 5 -2.09 21.85 -8.25
CA LYS A 5 -1.86 21.52 -6.84
C LYS A 5 -2.51 20.16 -6.56
N ASN A 6 -1.70 19.11 -6.48
CA ASN A 6 -2.14 17.84 -5.90
C ASN A 6 -1.83 17.86 -4.41
N ASN A 7 -2.75 17.38 -3.60
CA ASN A 7 -2.54 17.24 -2.16
C ASN A 7 -2.55 15.75 -1.82
N ILE A 8 -1.50 15.31 -1.14
CA ILE A 8 -1.44 13.99 -0.52
C ILE A 8 -1.60 14.18 0.97
N PHE A 9 -2.40 13.33 1.58
CA PHE A 9 -2.57 13.26 3.02
C PHE A 9 -2.11 11.90 3.48
N THR A 10 -1.15 11.84 4.40
CA THR A 10 -0.83 10.59 5.09
C THR A 10 -1.58 10.52 6.40
N ILE A 11 -2.00 9.31 6.80
CA ILE A 11 -2.83 9.08 7.97
C ILE A 11 -2.30 7.86 8.72
N ASP A 12 -1.84 8.07 9.96
CA ASP A 12 -1.46 7.05 10.92
C ASP A 12 -2.29 7.24 12.21
N GLY A 13 -3.41 6.52 12.30
CA GLY A 13 -4.38 6.70 13.37
C GLY A 13 -4.95 8.12 13.42
N LYS A 14 -4.51 8.93 14.39
CA LYS A 14 -4.91 10.34 14.55
C LYS A 14 -3.89 11.33 14.01
N ALA A 15 -2.69 10.88 13.66
CA ALA A 15 -1.66 11.73 13.08
C ALA A 15 -1.94 11.89 11.58
N ILE A 16 -1.95 13.13 11.11
CA ILE A 16 -2.20 13.45 9.71
C ILE A 16 -1.15 14.44 9.23
N ALA A 17 -0.50 14.15 8.10
CA ALA A 17 0.37 15.08 7.42
C ALA A 17 -0.16 15.39 6.02
N LYS A 18 -0.07 16.65 5.61
CA LYS A 18 -0.44 17.13 4.28
C LYS A 18 0.81 17.48 3.51
N PHE A 19 0.93 16.91 2.31
CA PHE A 19 1.98 17.20 1.33
C PHE A 19 1.33 17.84 0.11
N SER A 20 1.72 19.09 -0.18
CA SER A 20 1.27 19.78 -1.38
C SER A 20 2.36 19.74 -2.45
N TYR A 21 1.94 19.35 -3.66
CA TYR A 21 2.81 19.21 -4.82
C TYR A 21 2.61 20.35 -5.80
N LYS A 22 3.71 20.75 -6.43
CA LYS A 22 3.74 21.76 -7.50
C LYS A 22 4.43 21.19 -8.72
N LYS A 23 3.83 21.37 -9.89
CA LYS A 23 4.47 21.02 -11.17
C LYS A 23 5.18 22.24 -11.75
N SER A 24 6.51 22.18 -11.84
CA SER A 24 7.33 23.14 -12.58
C SER A 24 6.90 23.18 -14.04
N LEU A 25 6.67 24.37 -14.60
CA LEU A 25 6.35 24.52 -16.02
C LEU A 25 7.56 24.30 -16.93
N LEU A 26 8.76 24.64 -16.45
CA LEU A 26 9.98 24.58 -17.27
C LEU A 26 10.47 23.14 -17.42
N THR A 27 10.43 22.38 -16.33
CA THR A 27 11.01 21.02 -16.30
C THR A 27 9.94 19.93 -16.29
N GLY A 28 8.66 20.29 -16.12
CA GLY A 28 7.59 19.33 -15.88
C GLY A 28 7.69 18.59 -14.55
N LYS A 29 8.74 18.82 -13.75
CA LYS A 29 8.98 18.12 -12.48
C LYS A 29 7.90 18.49 -11.47
N LEU A 30 7.30 17.47 -10.87
CA LEU A 30 6.39 17.60 -9.75
C LEU A 30 7.21 17.47 -8.46
N ASP A 31 7.11 18.38 -7.51
CA ASP A 31 7.84 18.27 -6.23
C ASP A 31 6.98 18.76 -5.06
N ILE A 32 7.23 18.18 -3.88
CA ILE A 32 6.69 18.67 -2.61
C ILE A 32 7.25 20.08 -2.39
N PHE A 33 6.37 21.05 -2.20
CA PHE A 33 6.76 22.43 -1.87
C PHE A 33 6.25 22.88 -0.50
N TYR A 34 5.40 22.07 0.13
CA TYR A 34 4.81 22.38 1.42
C TYR A 34 4.40 21.10 2.14
N GLU A 35 4.76 21.02 3.41
CA GLU A 35 4.40 19.95 4.33
C GLU A 35 3.81 20.57 5.61
N LYS A 36 2.74 19.97 6.12
CA LYS A 36 2.08 20.43 7.36
C LYS A 36 1.45 19.27 8.11
N ASN A 37 1.74 19.18 9.41
CA ASN A 37 0.99 18.34 10.34
C ASN A 37 -0.38 18.97 10.64
N LEU A 38 -1.43 18.16 10.56
CA LEU A 38 -2.81 18.56 10.76
C LEU A 38 -3.39 17.87 11.99
N ASP A 39 -4.24 18.60 12.70
CA ASP A 39 -5.15 18.00 13.68
C ASP A 39 -6.28 17.28 12.92
N TYR A 40 -6.51 16.01 13.29
CA TYR A 40 -7.53 15.15 12.71
C TYR A 40 -8.92 15.79 12.70
N LYS A 41 -9.24 16.66 13.67
CA LYS A 41 -10.54 17.35 13.75
C LYS A 41 -10.79 18.31 12.59
N PHE A 42 -9.74 18.79 11.93
CA PHE A 42 -9.84 19.82 10.88
C PHE A 42 -9.45 19.33 9.48
N VAL A 43 -9.03 18.07 9.33
CA VAL A 43 -8.52 17.55 8.06
C VAL A 43 -9.53 17.65 6.92
N ASN A 44 -10.83 17.45 7.20
CA ASN A 44 -11.85 17.43 6.15
C ASN A 44 -11.95 18.78 5.41
N LYS A 45 -11.68 19.89 6.11
CA LYS A 45 -11.66 21.24 5.52
C LYS A 45 -10.48 21.46 4.56
N GLU A 46 -9.45 20.64 4.68
CA GLU A 46 -8.22 20.70 3.90
C GLU A 46 -8.29 19.90 2.60
N PHE A 47 -9.20 18.92 2.49
CA PHE A 47 -9.39 18.17 1.26
C PHE A 47 -9.90 19.09 0.14
N LYS A 48 -9.01 19.33 -0.84
CA LYS A 48 -9.35 20.05 -2.08
C LYS A 48 -9.56 19.04 -3.19
N LYS A 49 -10.12 19.49 -4.32
CA LYS A 49 -10.31 18.66 -5.51
C LYS A 49 -9.04 17.88 -5.86
N ASN A 50 -9.19 16.58 -6.12
CA ASN A 50 -8.12 15.63 -6.43
C ASN A 50 -7.14 15.37 -5.28
N SER A 51 -7.60 15.39 -4.04
CA SER A 51 -6.79 14.96 -2.90
C SER A 51 -6.61 13.44 -2.91
N THR A 52 -5.42 12.97 -2.58
CA THR A 52 -5.13 11.54 -2.39
C THR A 52 -4.83 11.28 -0.93
N ILE A 53 -5.35 10.18 -0.39
CA ILE A 53 -5.06 9.74 0.98
C ILE A 53 -4.12 8.53 0.90
N ILE A 54 -3.12 8.49 1.75
CA ILE A 54 -2.25 7.33 2.01
C ILE A 54 -2.47 6.95 3.47
N MET A 55 -3.03 5.78 3.71
CA MET A 55 -3.12 5.19 5.03
C MET A 55 -1.84 4.42 5.34
N GLU A 56 -1.36 4.61 6.55
CA GLU A 56 -0.21 3.94 7.12
C GLU A 56 -0.68 2.95 8.20
N ASN A 57 0.18 2.03 8.61
CA ASN A 57 -0.05 1.13 9.75
C ASN A 57 -1.27 0.18 9.61
N GLU A 58 -1.86 0.08 8.42
CA GLU A 58 -2.97 -0.81 8.12
C GLU A 58 -2.56 -1.93 7.17
N GLU A 59 -2.95 -3.17 7.52
CA GLU A 59 -2.72 -4.33 6.67
C GLU A 59 -3.73 -4.39 5.53
N ILE A 60 -3.27 -4.76 4.34
CA ILE A 60 -4.18 -5.04 3.23
C ILE A 60 -4.75 -6.43 3.42
N TYR A 61 -6.07 -6.57 3.46
CA TYR A 61 -6.65 -7.88 3.32
C TYR A 61 -6.93 -8.19 1.85
N ILE A 62 -6.61 -9.42 1.43
CA ILE A 62 -6.59 -9.82 0.03
C ILE A 62 -7.41 -11.08 -0.15
N LYS A 63 -8.32 -11.06 -1.12
CA LYS A 63 -9.16 -12.22 -1.44
C LYS A 63 -9.25 -12.46 -2.94
N TYR A 64 -9.16 -13.73 -3.33
CA TYR A 64 -9.44 -14.17 -4.70
C TYR A 64 -10.90 -14.61 -4.79
N ILE A 65 -11.62 -14.06 -5.76
CA ILE A 65 -13.03 -14.35 -5.96
C ILE A 65 -13.24 -14.64 -7.44
N THR A 66 -13.92 -15.75 -7.75
CA THR A 66 -14.38 -16.04 -9.11
C THR A 66 -15.88 -15.79 -9.17
N ILE A 67 -16.31 -14.92 -10.07
CA ILE A 67 -17.73 -14.58 -10.26
C ILE A 67 -18.18 -14.86 -11.70
N PRO A 68 -19.48 -15.01 -11.96
CA PRO A 68 -19.99 -15.08 -13.33
C PRO A 68 -19.66 -13.80 -14.12
N LYS A 69 -19.51 -13.94 -15.43
CA LYS A 69 -19.30 -12.79 -16.31
C LYS A 69 -20.57 -11.93 -16.39
N ILE A 70 -20.51 -10.75 -15.81
CA ILE A 70 -21.63 -9.81 -15.69
C ILE A 70 -21.20 -8.37 -16.00
N ASN A 71 -22.17 -7.47 -16.11
CA ASN A 71 -21.92 -6.04 -16.26
C ASN A 71 -21.15 -5.48 -15.05
N LYS A 72 -20.26 -4.52 -15.31
CA LYS A 72 -19.35 -3.93 -14.31
C LYS A 72 -20.06 -3.46 -13.05
N ASP A 73 -21.20 -2.80 -13.20
CA ASP A 73 -21.97 -2.26 -12.06
C ASP A 73 -22.50 -3.35 -11.12
N LYS A 74 -22.68 -4.58 -11.63
CA LYS A 74 -23.07 -5.74 -10.81
C LYS A 74 -21.89 -6.42 -10.12
N VAL A 75 -20.67 -6.25 -10.64
CA VAL A 75 -19.45 -6.82 -10.04
C VAL A 75 -19.23 -6.25 -8.65
N GLU A 76 -19.35 -4.92 -8.51
CA GLU A 76 -19.15 -4.26 -7.22
C GLU A 76 -20.12 -4.78 -6.16
N ARG A 77 -21.40 -4.95 -6.52
CA ARG A 77 -22.41 -5.50 -5.61
C ARG A 77 -22.05 -6.91 -5.16
N ILE A 78 -21.69 -7.80 -6.09
CA ILE A 78 -21.32 -9.19 -5.75
C ILE A 78 -20.10 -9.22 -4.84
N VAL A 79 -19.05 -8.44 -5.14
CA VAL A 79 -17.87 -8.38 -4.28
C VAL A 79 -18.24 -7.90 -2.88
N ARG A 80 -19.08 -6.87 -2.77
CA ARG A 80 -19.55 -6.34 -1.49
C ARG A 80 -20.32 -7.39 -0.69
N ASP A 81 -21.23 -8.11 -1.32
CA ASP A 81 -22.04 -9.15 -0.69
C ASP A 81 -21.18 -10.33 -0.23
N GLU A 82 -20.21 -10.73 -1.05
CA GLU A 82 -19.24 -11.77 -0.70
C GLU A 82 -18.42 -11.38 0.53
N LEU A 83 -17.86 -10.16 0.56
CA LEU A 83 -17.12 -9.66 1.71
C LEU A 83 -18.00 -9.65 2.97
N ARG A 84 -19.23 -9.13 2.89
CA ARG A 84 -20.17 -9.11 4.03
C ARG A 84 -20.44 -10.52 4.59
N PHE A 85 -20.67 -11.48 3.70
CA PHE A 85 -20.91 -12.87 4.10
C PHE A 85 -19.72 -13.47 4.86
N TYR A 86 -18.50 -13.26 4.36
CA TYR A 86 -17.30 -13.85 4.96
C TYR A 86 -16.96 -13.29 6.33
N TYR A 87 -17.03 -11.98 6.51
CA TYR A 87 -16.63 -11.37 7.78
C TYR A 87 -17.72 -11.43 8.84
N ARG A 88 -18.97 -11.74 8.46
CA ARG A 88 -20.12 -11.79 9.38
C ARG A 88 -20.22 -10.52 10.24
N THR A 89 -19.79 -9.38 9.70
CA THR A 89 -19.74 -8.11 10.42
C THR A 89 -20.65 -7.09 9.78
N ASP A 90 -21.26 -6.24 10.61
CA ASP A 90 -21.81 -4.95 10.20
C ASP A 90 -20.73 -3.89 9.97
N ALA A 91 -19.44 -4.27 10.04
CA ALA A 91 -18.34 -3.33 9.84
C ALA A 91 -18.41 -2.72 8.44
N ASP A 92 -18.21 -1.41 8.38
CA ASP A 92 -18.06 -0.73 7.11
C ASP A 92 -16.77 -1.25 6.44
N ILE A 93 -16.89 -1.81 5.25
CA ILE A 93 -15.75 -2.35 4.47
C ILE A 93 -15.52 -1.45 3.26
N THR A 94 -14.29 -0.98 3.11
CA THR A 94 -13.81 -0.29 1.91
C THR A 94 -12.98 -1.27 1.11
N PHE A 95 -13.29 -1.40 -0.17
CA PHE A 95 -12.59 -2.35 -1.03
C PHE A 95 -12.35 -1.78 -2.42
N SER A 96 -11.38 -2.39 -3.09
CA SER A 96 -11.12 -2.26 -4.51
C SER A 96 -10.91 -3.64 -5.10
N TYR A 97 -11.04 -3.77 -6.42
CA TYR A 97 -10.77 -5.04 -7.08
C TYR A 97 -10.08 -4.83 -8.43
N SER A 98 -9.34 -5.85 -8.85
CA SER A 98 -8.76 -5.94 -10.18
C SER A 98 -9.19 -7.26 -10.84
N ILE A 99 -9.49 -7.20 -12.13
CA ILE A 99 -9.80 -8.39 -12.92
C ILE A 99 -8.47 -9.03 -13.33
N LEU A 100 -8.21 -10.25 -12.86
CA LEU A 100 -7.02 -11.02 -13.19
C LEU A 100 -7.19 -11.76 -14.51
N LYS A 101 -8.36 -12.35 -14.71
CA LYS A 101 -8.67 -13.17 -15.89
C LYS A 101 -10.14 -13.05 -16.23
N LYS A 102 -10.44 -13.09 -17.53
CA LYS A 102 -11.79 -13.08 -18.07
C LYS A 102 -11.97 -14.27 -19.00
N SER A 103 -12.92 -15.14 -18.69
CA SER A 103 -13.31 -16.26 -19.53
C SER A 103 -14.62 -15.97 -20.27
N LYS A 104 -15.16 -16.95 -21.00
CA LYS A 104 -16.47 -16.84 -21.62
C LYS A 104 -17.59 -16.70 -20.58
N THR A 105 -17.44 -17.34 -19.43
CA THR A 105 -18.50 -17.49 -18.40
C THR A 105 -18.15 -16.87 -17.05
N SER A 106 -16.88 -16.57 -16.78
CA SER A 106 -16.40 -16.13 -15.46
C SER A 106 -15.42 -14.96 -15.52
N LEU A 107 -15.25 -14.31 -14.37
CA LEU A 107 -14.25 -13.30 -14.06
C LEU A 107 -13.52 -13.73 -12.78
N ASP A 108 -12.20 -13.84 -12.87
CA ASP A 108 -11.34 -14.04 -11.70
C ASP A 108 -10.86 -12.68 -11.20
N LEU A 109 -11.15 -12.38 -9.95
CA LEU A 109 -10.87 -11.10 -9.30
C LEU A 109 -9.86 -11.28 -8.17
N ILE A 110 -9.01 -10.28 -8.00
CA ILE A 110 -8.34 -10.02 -6.73
C ILE A 110 -9.03 -8.82 -6.07
N VAL A 111 -9.41 -8.98 -4.82
CA VAL A 111 -10.11 -7.97 -4.03
C VAL A 111 -9.20 -7.57 -2.88
N PHE A 112 -8.96 -6.27 -2.77
CA PHE A 112 -8.22 -5.66 -1.68
C PHE A 112 -9.20 -4.91 -0.80
N TYR A 113 -9.22 -5.17 0.49
CA TYR A 113 -10.14 -4.50 1.40
C TYR A 113 -9.50 -4.17 2.74
N ILE A 114 -10.13 -3.22 3.43
CA ILE A 114 -9.77 -2.76 4.77
C ILE A 114 -11.04 -2.58 5.61
N ASN A 115 -10.86 -2.51 6.93
CA ASN A 115 -11.90 -2.04 7.83
C ASN A 115 -12.03 -0.51 7.70
N SER A 116 -13.17 -0.02 7.22
CA SER A 116 -13.43 1.41 7.05
C SER A 116 -13.55 2.14 8.38
N ASN A 117 -13.66 1.47 9.52
CA ASN A 117 -13.74 2.14 10.81
C ASN A 117 -12.52 3.03 11.08
N ILE A 118 -11.37 2.72 10.46
CA ILE A 118 -10.21 3.61 10.56
C ILE A 118 -10.44 4.96 9.85
N LEU A 119 -11.25 4.96 8.80
CA LEU A 119 -11.66 6.16 8.09
C LEU A 119 -12.75 6.93 8.85
N ASN A 120 -13.39 6.38 9.89
CA ASN A 120 -14.45 7.09 10.62
C ASN A 120 -13.98 8.38 11.30
N ASN A 121 -12.68 8.49 11.60
CA ASN A 121 -12.08 9.73 12.12
C ASN A 121 -11.95 10.83 11.04
N ILE A 122 -12.18 10.47 9.78
CA ILE A 122 -12.15 11.36 8.61
C ILE A 122 -13.61 11.45 8.14
N ASP A 123 -14.20 12.63 8.23
CA ASP A 123 -15.57 12.81 7.73
C ASP A 123 -15.50 12.84 6.19
N LEU A 124 -15.67 11.66 5.59
CA LEU A 124 -15.65 11.46 4.15
C LEU A 124 -16.88 12.05 3.45
N LYS A 125 -17.75 12.83 4.12
CA LYS A 125 -18.90 13.51 3.48
C LYS A 125 -18.51 14.35 2.26
N ASP A 126 -17.27 14.81 2.17
CA ASP A 126 -16.70 15.47 0.97
C ASP A 126 -15.87 14.54 0.08
N THR A 127 -16.22 13.25 -0.01
CA THR A 127 -15.61 12.24 -0.91
C THR A 127 -15.42 12.72 -2.34
N LYS A 128 -16.26 13.65 -2.82
CA LYS A 128 -16.15 14.27 -4.15
C LYS A 128 -14.79 14.91 -4.43
N ASN A 129 -14.07 15.31 -3.37
CA ASN A 129 -12.74 15.92 -3.49
C ASN A 129 -11.60 14.89 -3.41
N ILE A 130 -11.88 13.65 -2.98
CA ILE A 130 -10.89 12.58 -2.84
C ILE A 130 -10.82 11.80 -4.15
N LYS A 131 -9.64 11.81 -4.79
CA LYS A 131 -9.35 11.06 -6.02
C LYS A 131 -9.14 9.59 -5.73
N ALA A 132 -8.38 9.27 -4.68
CA ALA A 132 -7.98 7.92 -4.35
C ALA A 132 -7.56 7.79 -2.89
N ILE A 133 -7.67 6.56 -2.37
CA ILE A 133 -7.13 6.13 -1.09
C ILE A 133 -6.17 4.99 -1.38
N TYR A 134 -4.94 5.09 -0.89
CA TYR A 134 -3.91 4.07 -0.98
C TYR A 134 -3.49 3.63 0.42
N LEU A 135 -2.98 2.41 0.51
CA LEU A 135 -2.16 1.97 1.63
C LEU A 135 -0.70 2.21 1.27
N ILE A 136 0.16 2.50 2.27
CA ILE A 136 1.58 2.76 2.04
C ILE A 136 2.26 1.62 1.28
N GLN A 137 1.82 0.38 1.51
CA GLN A 137 2.26 -0.82 0.79
C GLN A 137 2.08 -0.72 -0.73
N PHE A 138 0.97 -0.14 -1.20
CA PHE A 138 0.76 0.06 -2.65
C PHE A 138 1.73 1.08 -3.24
N CYS A 139 2.17 2.07 -2.45
CA CYS A 139 3.16 3.04 -2.91
C CYS A 139 4.50 2.35 -3.16
N TYR A 140 4.96 1.52 -2.21
CA TYR A 140 6.19 0.74 -2.37
C TYR A 140 6.06 -0.29 -3.48
N ALA A 141 4.98 -1.07 -3.53
CA ALA A 141 4.77 -2.05 -4.59
C ALA A 141 4.78 -1.40 -5.98
N LYS A 142 4.15 -0.23 -6.14
CA LYS A 142 4.15 0.50 -7.42
C LYS A 142 5.52 1.06 -7.78
N TYR A 143 6.24 1.61 -6.81
CA TYR A 143 7.61 2.10 -7.04
C TYR A 143 8.56 0.97 -7.49
N LEU A 144 8.49 -0.20 -6.84
CA LEU A 144 9.37 -1.33 -7.18
C LEU A 144 8.94 -2.08 -8.44
N LYS A 145 7.66 -2.03 -8.82
CA LYS A 145 7.15 -2.72 -10.02
C LYS A 145 7.94 -2.37 -11.29
N ASP A 146 8.37 -1.12 -11.41
CA ASP A 146 9.06 -0.63 -12.61
C ASP A 146 10.58 -0.90 -12.59
N ILE A 147 11.13 -1.34 -11.45
CA ILE A 147 12.57 -1.54 -11.25
C ILE A 147 12.91 -3.04 -11.07
N SER A 148 11.98 -3.81 -10.51
CA SER A 148 12.17 -5.23 -10.27
C SER A 148 12.28 -6.02 -11.57
N LYS A 149 13.30 -6.88 -11.63
CA LYS A 149 13.51 -7.83 -12.74
C LYS A 149 12.88 -9.21 -12.45
N TYR A 150 12.41 -9.41 -11.23
CA TYR A 150 11.90 -10.70 -10.77
C TYR A 150 10.38 -10.73 -10.77
N ASN A 151 9.83 -11.90 -11.09
CA ASN A 151 8.38 -12.10 -11.07
C ASN A 151 7.87 -12.33 -9.66
N LYS A 152 8.67 -12.95 -8.78
CA LYS A 152 8.30 -13.25 -7.39
C LYS A 152 9.35 -12.69 -6.45
N TYR A 153 8.99 -11.74 -5.62
CA TYR A 153 9.92 -11.06 -4.71
C TYR A 153 9.22 -10.58 -3.45
N ILE A 154 10.01 -10.38 -2.40
CA ILE A 154 9.56 -9.74 -1.16
C ILE A 154 10.07 -8.30 -1.17
N ILE A 155 9.21 -7.36 -0.77
CA ILE A 155 9.60 -6.00 -0.41
C ILE A 155 9.61 -5.93 1.10
N ALA A 156 10.75 -5.59 1.67
CA ALA A 156 10.97 -5.38 3.09
C ALA A 156 11.33 -3.92 3.33
N PHE A 157 10.50 -3.17 4.06
CA PHE A 157 10.80 -1.77 4.32
C PHE A 157 10.46 -1.33 5.74
N ILE A 158 11.33 -0.48 6.30
CA ILE A 158 11.06 0.22 7.54
C ILE A 158 10.37 1.55 7.21
N TYR A 159 9.22 1.78 7.81
CA TYR A 159 8.49 3.04 7.68
C TYR A 159 7.86 3.41 9.02
N ASN A 160 8.16 4.61 9.52
CA ASN A 160 7.72 5.08 10.85
C ASN A 160 7.99 4.05 11.96
N GLN A 161 9.21 3.51 11.99
CA GLN A 161 9.70 2.51 12.97
C GLN A 161 9.00 1.14 12.93
N ARG A 162 8.23 0.86 11.88
CA ARG A 162 7.55 -0.43 11.69
C ARG A 162 8.14 -1.14 10.48
N LEU A 163 8.27 -2.46 10.57
CA LEU A 163 8.71 -3.28 9.43
C LEU A 163 7.48 -3.77 8.68
N TYR A 164 7.49 -3.55 7.37
CA TYR A 164 6.50 -4.05 6.44
C TYR A 164 7.13 -5.13 5.57
N PHE A 165 6.43 -6.25 5.42
CA PHE A 165 6.68 -7.19 4.33
C PHE A 165 5.54 -7.17 3.33
N ILE A 166 5.90 -7.27 2.05
CA ILE A 166 4.97 -7.43 0.94
C ILE A 166 5.53 -8.53 0.05
N PHE A 167 4.76 -9.58 -0.18
CA PHE A 167 5.07 -10.53 -1.24
C PHE A 167 4.37 -10.10 -2.52
N CYS A 168 5.16 -9.94 -3.58
CA CYS A 168 4.69 -9.56 -4.90
C CYS A 168 4.89 -10.71 -5.89
N GLU A 169 3.84 -11.02 -6.66
CA GLU A 169 3.92 -11.93 -7.81
C GLU A 169 3.40 -11.22 -9.07
N LYS A 170 4.22 -11.17 -10.12
CA LYS A 170 3.95 -10.48 -11.39
C LYS A 170 3.50 -9.03 -11.18
N GLY A 171 4.11 -8.36 -10.19
CA GLY A 171 3.80 -6.98 -9.79
C GLY A 171 2.47 -6.80 -9.06
N LEU A 172 1.81 -7.87 -8.63
CA LEU A 172 0.62 -7.83 -7.79
C LEU A 172 0.99 -8.18 -6.35
N ILE A 173 0.45 -7.43 -5.38
CA ILE A 173 0.56 -7.78 -3.97
C ILE A 173 -0.28 -9.03 -3.72
N LYS A 174 0.36 -10.06 -3.17
CA LYS A 174 -0.25 -11.35 -2.82
C LYS A 174 -0.46 -11.48 -1.32
N TYR A 175 0.56 -11.12 -0.55
CA TYR A 175 0.57 -11.17 0.90
C TYR A 175 1.25 -9.91 1.44
N ASN A 176 0.89 -9.51 2.65
CA ASN A 176 1.55 -8.42 3.36
C ASN A 176 1.41 -8.63 4.86
N TYR A 177 2.32 -8.03 5.62
CA TYR A 177 2.24 -8.03 7.08
C TYR A 177 3.01 -6.85 7.67
N ILE A 178 2.58 -6.37 8.85
CA ILE A 178 3.20 -5.24 9.54
C ILE A 178 3.66 -5.67 10.93
N PHE A 179 4.97 -5.64 11.16
CA PHE A 179 5.58 -5.80 12.48
C PHE A 179 5.71 -4.43 13.14
N ARG A 180 4.79 -4.14 14.06
CA ARG A 180 4.66 -2.83 14.72
C ARG A 180 5.73 -2.55 15.77
N ASN A 181 6.34 -3.60 16.33
CA ASN A 181 7.34 -3.52 17.40
C ASN A 181 8.72 -4.02 16.93
N PHE A 182 9.06 -3.77 15.67
CA PHE A 182 10.30 -4.26 15.08
C PHE A 182 11.51 -3.54 15.69
N LYS A 183 12.48 -4.32 16.17
CA LYS A 183 13.78 -3.82 16.61
C LYS A 183 14.82 -4.22 15.58
N GLU A 184 15.34 -3.23 14.88
CA GLU A 184 16.23 -3.46 13.75
C GLU A 184 17.49 -4.26 14.16
N SER A 185 17.53 -5.50 13.70
CA SER A 185 18.67 -6.42 13.78
C SER A 185 18.47 -7.55 12.78
N ALA A 186 19.54 -8.23 12.37
CA ALA A 186 19.42 -9.37 11.45
C ALA A 186 18.62 -10.53 12.06
N VAL A 187 18.84 -10.83 13.35
CA VAL A 187 18.12 -11.90 14.07
C VAL A 187 16.61 -11.60 14.15
N GLU A 188 16.23 -10.36 14.44
CA GLU A 188 14.80 -10.01 14.48
C GLU A 188 14.19 -10.03 13.08
N PHE A 189 14.93 -9.58 12.07
CA PHE A 189 14.49 -9.65 10.67
C PHE A 189 14.22 -11.09 10.24
N GLU A 190 15.14 -12.02 10.54
CA GLU A 190 15.00 -13.45 10.26
C GLU A 190 13.74 -14.03 10.88
N LYS A 191 13.48 -13.76 12.16
CA LYS A 191 12.26 -14.19 12.85
C LYS A 191 11.00 -13.63 12.21
N CYS A 192 11.00 -12.34 11.88
CA CYS A 192 9.87 -11.71 11.21
C CYS A 192 9.64 -12.34 9.82
N LEU A 193 10.70 -12.59 9.07
CA LEU A 193 10.62 -13.17 7.73
C LEU A 193 10.09 -14.60 7.80
N GLU A 194 10.63 -15.43 8.70
CA GLU A 194 10.17 -16.79 8.94
C GLU A 194 8.68 -16.80 9.32
N TYR A 195 8.25 -15.93 10.25
CA TYR A 195 6.85 -15.80 10.60
C TYR A 195 5.98 -15.44 9.39
N PHE A 196 6.42 -14.47 8.57
CA PHE A 196 5.71 -14.06 7.37
C PHE A 196 5.62 -15.18 6.32
N VAL A 197 6.69 -15.96 6.15
CA VAL A 197 6.70 -17.15 5.27
C VAL A 197 5.75 -18.23 5.80
N ASN A 198 5.82 -18.54 7.09
CA ASN A 198 4.99 -19.57 7.72
C ASN A 198 3.49 -19.25 7.68
N LEU A 199 3.12 -17.96 7.80
CA LEU A 199 1.74 -17.52 7.61
C LEU A 199 1.24 -17.72 6.18
N ASN A 200 2.15 -17.75 5.21
CA ASN A 200 1.85 -17.75 3.79
C ASN A 200 2.60 -18.90 3.09
N LYS A 201 2.34 -20.15 3.53
CA LYS A 201 3.08 -21.37 3.10
C LYS A 201 3.24 -21.52 1.59
N ASP A 202 2.30 -21.03 0.80
CA ASP A 202 2.40 -21.01 -0.67
C ASP A 202 3.60 -20.18 -1.20
N MET A 203 4.28 -19.41 -0.33
CA MET A 203 5.44 -18.57 -0.63
C MET A 203 6.79 -19.27 -0.38
N GLU A 204 6.84 -20.31 0.46
CA GLU A 204 8.08 -20.87 1.04
C GLU A 204 9.14 -21.24 -0.02
N ASP A 205 8.71 -21.78 -1.17
CA ASP A 205 9.60 -22.15 -2.29
C ASP A 205 9.68 -21.12 -3.42
N ASN A 206 9.10 -19.92 -3.25
CA ASN A 206 8.59 -19.17 -4.39
C ASN A 206 9.18 -17.76 -4.60
N PHE A 207 9.88 -17.14 -3.66
CA PHE A 207 10.45 -15.81 -3.87
C PHE A 207 11.93 -15.86 -4.28
N GLN A 208 12.33 -14.99 -5.21
CA GLN A 208 13.66 -15.01 -5.84
C GLN A 208 14.61 -13.95 -5.27
N MET A 209 14.05 -12.90 -4.66
CA MET A 209 14.77 -11.71 -4.24
C MET A 209 14.03 -11.03 -3.09
N ILE A 210 14.79 -10.48 -2.14
CA ILE A 210 14.28 -9.54 -1.13
C ILE A 210 14.81 -8.15 -1.47
N TYR A 211 13.91 -7.22 -1.77
CA TYR A 211 14.26 -5.81 -1.86
C TYR A 211 14.13 -5.16 -0.48
N ILE A 212 15.23 -4.64 0.05
CA ILE A 212 15.27 -4.06 1.39
C ILE A 212 15.46 -2.54 1.34
N LEU A 213 14.68 -1.81 2.15
CA LEU A 213 14.64 -0.34 2.17
C LEU A 213 14.50 0.21 3.59
N GLY A 214 15.20 1.30 3.91
CA GLY A 214 15.08 1.94 5.23
C GLY A 214 15.87 1.28 6.36
N PHE A 215 16.77 0.35 6.05
CA PHE A 215 17.61 -0.35 7.02
C PHE A 215 19.01 0.25 7.08
N LYS A 216 19.64 0.20 8.25
CA LYS A 216 21.05 0.53 8.45
C LYS A 216 21.94 -0.44 7.68
N GLU A 217 23.08 0.07 7.20
CA GLU A 217 24.03 -0.71 6.40
C GLU A 217 24.59 -1.93 7.14
N GLU A 218 24.80 -1.82 8.45
CA GLU A 218 25.25 -2.92 9.31
C GLU A 218 24.25 -4.08 9.31
N THR A 219 22.96 -3.78 9.50
CA THR A 219 21.88 -4.77 9.48
C THR A 219 21.76 -5.44 8.13
N VAL A 220 21.79 -4.64 7.05
CA VAL A 220 21.74 -5.15 5.67
C VAL A 220 22.89 -6.10 5.39
N SER A 221 24.11 -5.74 5.83
CA SER A 221 25.31 -6.56 5.62
C SER A 221 25.20 -7.92 6.29
N SER A 222 24.63 -7.97 7.51
CA SER A 222 24.36 -9.23 8.21
C SER A 222 23.28 -10.07 7.51
N ILE A 223 22.17 -9.48 7.07
CA ILE A 223 21.09 -10.21 6.39
C ILE A 223 21.57 -10.78 5.04
N LYS A 224 22.46 -10.07 4.33
CA LYS A 224 23.04 -10.51 3.04
C LYS A 224 23.79 -11.84 3.11
N ILE A 225 24.23 -12.25 4.31
CA ILE A 225 24.92 -13.53 4.50
C ILE A 225 23.94 -14.69 4.32
N SER A 226 22.69 -14.53 4.77
CA SER A 226 21.67 -15.57 4.79
C SER A 226 20.74 -15.55 3.57
N TYR A 227 20.57 -14.40 2.90
CA TYR A 227 19.54 -14.21 1.87
C TYR A 227 20.04 -13.50 0.61
N CYS A 228 19.45 -13.88 -0.54
CA CYS A 228 19.56 -13.12 -1.78
C CYS A 228 18.75 -11.82 -1.67
N LEU A 229 19.44 -10.69 -1.54
CA LEU A 229 18.79 -9.39 -1.34
C LEU A 229 19.45 -8.24 -2.10
N GLU A 230 18.64 -7.24 -2.44
CA GLU A 230 19.05 -5.99 -3.06
C GLU A 230 18.67 -4.82 -2.14
N ASN A 231 19.68 -4.07 -1.68
CA ASN A 231 19.48 -2.90 -0.85
C ASN A 231 19.22 -1.67 -1.74
N LEU A 232 18.02 -1.10 -1.63
CA LEU A 232 17.64 0.11 -2.35
C LEU A 232 17.83 1.38 -1.50
N GLY A 233 18.34 1.24 -0.27
CA GLY A 233 18.60 2.33 0.67
C GLY A 233 17.32 2.99 1.16
N ASP A 234 17.45 4.25 1.55
CA ASP A 234 16.30 5.09 1.93
C ASP A 234 15.59 5.63 0.69
N ILE A 235 14.27 5.53 0.67
CA ILE A 235 13.46 6.20 -0.34
C ILE A 235 12.94 7.53 0.21
N ASN A 236 13.30 8.60 -0.48
CA ASN A 236 12.69 9.90 -0.24
C ASN A 236 11.17 9.85 -0.51
N GLN A 237 10.37 10.35 0.44
CA GLN A 237 8.90 10.39 0.36
C GLN A 237 8.38 11.02 -0.93
N ASN A 238 9.02 12.08 -1.44
CA ASN A 238 8.67 12.71 -2.72
C ASN A 238 8.76 11.71 -3.88
N LYS A 239 9.78 10.84 -3.89
CA LYS A 239 9.95 9.80 -4.93
C LYS A 239 8.89 8.70 -4.80
N LEU A 240 8.62 8.27 -3.56
CA LEU A 240 7.62 7.23 -3.27
C LEU A 240 6.20 7.68 -3.67
N PHE A 241 5.80 8.85 -3.20
CA PHE A 241 4.44 9.35 -3.40
C PHE A 241 4.19 9.79 -4.85
N LYS A 242 5.22 10.22 -5.59
CA LYS A 242 5.10 10.44 -7.05
C LYS A 242 4.66 9.20 -7.81
N ALA A 243 4.97 7.99 -7.32
CA ALA A 243 4.56 6.76 -8.00
C ALA A 243 3.03 6.65 -8.10
N ILE A 244 2.26 7.28 -7.20
CA ILE A 244 0.80 7.16 -7.15
C ILE A 244 0.04 8.40 -7.64
N ILE A 245 0.73 9.45 -8.09
CA ILE A 245 0.12 10.71 -8.56
C ILE A 245 -0.26 10.64 -10.03
#